data_AF-A0A3M8APR3-F1
#
_entry.id   AF-A0A3M8APR3-F1
#
_cell.length_a   1.000
_cell.length_b   1.000
_cell.length_c   1.000
_cell.angle_alpha   90.00
_cell.angle_beta   90.00
_cell.angle_gamma   90.00
#
_symmetry.space_group_name_H-M   'P 1'
#
loop_
_entity.id
_entity.type
_entity.pdbx_description
1 polymer ?
#
loop_
_entity_poly.entity_id
_entity_poly.type
_entity_poly.pdbx_seq_one_letter_code
_entity_poly.pdbx_strand_id
1 'polypeptide(L)'
;MRDRKHLSEDGILVVTRNKTDGKIISGPDLISRGFVYGPDSDGLIDEATRIAAAAIEDLQDESITQWNRLKQALRESIGRYLYAKTKRRPMILPIIMDV
;
A
#
# COMPACT_ATOMS: atom_id res chain seq x y z
N MET A 1 18.92 20.01 1.30
CA MET A 1 17.81 20.10 0.31
C MET A 1 17.88 18.96 -0.73
N ARG A 2 18.04 17.69 -0.31
CA ARG A 2 18.01 16.51 -1.21
C ARG A 2 16.78 15.63 -1.01
N ASP A 3 16.09 15.77 0.13
CA ASP A 3 14.98 14.88 0.51
C ASP A 3 13.62 15.27 -0.09
N ARG A 4 13.46 16.53 -0.53
CA ARG A 4 12.18 17.03 -1.06
C ARG A 4 11.92 16.70 -2.54
N LYS A 5 12.92 16.23 -3.28
CA LYS A 5 12.78 15.99 -4.73
C LYS A 5 12.30 14.57 -5.07
N HIS A 6 12.37 13.62 -4.12
CA HIS A 6 11.88 12.25 -4.30
C HIS A 6 10.40 12.08 -3.86
N LEU A 7 9.89 12.95 -2.98
CA LEU A 7 8.51 12.88 -2.48
C LEU A 7 7.42 13.16 -3.55
N SER A 8 7.80 13.70 -4.71
CA SER A 8 6.90 14.03 -5.82
C SER A 8 6.58 12.84 -6.73
N GLU A 9 7.06 11.63 -6.42
CA GLU A 9 6.78 10.40 -7.19
C GLU A 9 6.26 9.24 -6.30
N ASP A 10 5.87 9.52 -5.06
CA ASP A 10 5.58 8.49 -4.06
C ASP A 10 4.11 8.02 -4.09
N GLY A 11 3.91 6.71 -3.93
CA GLY A 11 2.62 6.12 -3.57
C GLY A 11 2.55 5.90 -2.05
N ILE A 12 1.52 6.44 -1.40
CA ILE A 12 1.29 6.29 0.03
C ILE A 12 0.15 5.31 0.25
N LEU A 13 0.42 4.25 0.99
CA LEU A 13 -0.59 3.27 1.37
C LEU A 13 -0.90 3.45 2.85
N VAL A 14 -2.16 3.67 3.17
CA VAL A 14 -2.64 3.85 4.53
C VAL A 14 -3.49 2.64 4.91
N VAL A 15 -3.21 2.05 6.07
CA VAL A 15 -3.96 0.91 6.60
C VAL A 15 -4.39 1.26 8.03
N THR A 16 -5.68 1.08 8.33
CA THR A 16 -6.25 1.44 9.65
C THR A 16 -6.61 0.19 10.44
N ARG A 17 -6.13 0.12 11.69
CA ARG A 17 -6.25 -1.03 12.57
C ARG A 17 -6.94 -0.66 13.88
N ASN A 18 -7.69 -1.59 14.43
CA ASN A 18 -8.21 -1.56 15.79
C ASN A 18 -7.07 -1.65 16.78
N LYS A 19 -7.03 -0.72 17.71
CA LYS A 19 -6.08 -0.75 18.82
C LYS A 19 -6.37 -1.86 19.83
N THR A 20 -7.63 -2.30 19.95
CA THR A 20 -8.08 -3.24 20.98
C THR A 20 -7.81 -4.70 20.64
N ASP A 21 -8.10 -5.13 19.41
CA ASP A 21 -7.94 -6.54 19.00
C ASP A 21 -6.85 -6.75 17.93
N GLY A 22 -6.20 -5.67 17.49
CA GLY A 22 -5.14 -5.74 16.47
C GLY A 22 -5.65 -6.06 15.07
N LYS A 23 -6.98 -6.09 14.85
CA LYS A 23 -7.57 -6.38 13.55
C LYS A 23 -7.66 -5.15 12.67
N ILE A 24 -7.64 -5.35 11.38
CA ILE A 24 -7.80 -4.25 10.41
C ILE A 24 -9.28 -3.84 10.42
N ILE A 25 -9.56 -2.57 10.76
CA ILE A 25 -10.96 -2.06 10.83
C ILE A 25 -11.44 -1.61 9.48
N SER A 26 -10.55 -1.03 8.68
CA SER A 26 -10.84 -0.52 7.36
C SER A 26 -9.80 -1.04 6.40
N GLY A 27 -10.27 -1.42 5.20
CA GLY A 27 -9.41 -1.85 4.10
C GLY A 27 -8.30 -0.83 3.82
N PRO A 28 -7.22 -1.26 3.16
CA PRO A 28 -6.15 -0.36 2.76
C PRO A 28 -6.71 0.78 1.90
N ASP A 29 -6.30 2.00 2.18
CA ASP A 29 -6.54 3.16 1.33
C ASP A 29 -5.23 3.55 0.65
N LEU A 30 -5.23 3.59 -0.68
CA LEU A 30 -4.05 3.88 -1.47
C LEU A 30 -4.17 5.29 -2.07
N ILE A 31 -3.25 6.16 -1.67
CA ILE A 31 -3.15 7.54 -2.12
C ILE A 31 -1.90 7.69 -2.97
N SER A 32 -2.05 7.98 -4.26
CA SER A 32 -0.91 8.30 -5.13
C SER A 32 -0.57 9.79 -5.08
N ARG A 33 0.71 10.14 -4.95
CA ARG A 33 1.20 11.52 -5.10
C ARG A 33 2.28 11.60 -6.17
N GLY A 34 1.88 12.03 -7.36
CA GLY A 34 2.79 12.27 -8.49
C GLY A 34 3.29 11.02 -9.22
N PHE A 35 2.76 9.85 -8.87
CA PHE A 35 3.02 8.61 -9.60
C PHE A 35 1.97 8.36 -10.70
N VAL A 36 0.69 8.51 -10.38
CA VAL A 36 -0.41 8.40 -11.36
C VAL A 36 -1.33 9.62 -11.24
N TYR A 37 -1.51 10.34 -12.34
CA TYR A 37 -2.45 11.46 -12.47
C TYR A 37 -3.16 11.30 -13.82
N GLY A 38 -4.48 11.09 -13.80
CA GLY A 38 -5.32 11.13 -15.01
C GLY A 38 -6.46 10.10 -15.02
N PRO A 39 -7.43 10.21 -15.93
CA PRO A 39 -8.62 9.33 -15.99
C PRO A 39 -8.28 7.84 -16.16
N ASP A 40 -7.16 7.51 -16.79
CA ASP A 40 -6.70 6.12 -16.98
C ASP A 40 -6.03 5.53 -15.72
N SER A 41 -5.90 6.31 -14.64
CA SER A 41 -5.20 5.91 -13.42
C SER A 41 -6.09 5.32 -12.33
N ASP A 42 -7.40 5.59 -12.38
CA ASP A 42 -8.35 5.15 -11.35
C ASP A 42 -8.35 3.62 -11.23
N GLY A 43 -8.38 2.90 -12.36
CA GLY A 43 -8.34 1.43 -12.35
C GLY A 43 -7.02 0.83 -11.86
N LEU A 44 -5.92 1.59 -11.91
CA LEU A 44 -4.59 1.13 -11.49
C LEU A 44 -4.43 1.23 -9.97
N ILE A 45 -4.98 2.28 -9.38
CA ILE A 45 -5.04 2.46 -7.93
C ILE A 45 -6.03 1.49 -7.31
N ASP A 46 -7.23 1.34 -7.89
CA ASP A 46 -8.24 0.39 -7.41
C ASP A 46 -7.72 -1.04 -7.36
N GLU A 47 -7.02 -1.47 -8.40
CA GLU A 47 -6.44 -2.81 -8.46
C GLU A 47 -5.29 -2.98 -7.46
N ALA A 48 -4.44 -1.96 -7.29
CA ALA A 48 -3.39 -1.98 -6.27
C ALA A 48 -3.98 -2.05 -4.85
N THR A 49 -5.10 -1.37 -4.60
CA THR A 49 -5.87 -1.46 -3.34
C THR A 49 -6.43 -2.87 -3.13
N ARG A 50 -7.00 -3.50 -4.17
CA ARG A 50 -7.46 -4.90 -4.10
C ARG A 50 -6.34 -5.87 -3.78
N ILE A 51 -5.18 -5.71 -4.41
CA ILE A 51 -3.98 -6.52 -4.14
C ILE A 51 -3.50 -6.34 -2.70
N ALA A 52 -3.53 -5.10 -2.20
CA ALA A 52 -3.18 -4.80 -0.82
C ALA A 52 -4.12 -5.47 0.18
N ALA A 53 -5.43 -5.48 -0.10
CA ALA A 53 -6.44 -6.11 0.73
C ALA A 53 -6.26 -7.63 0.78
N ALA A 54 -6.03 -8.27 -0.38
CA ALA A 54 -5.75 -9.71 -0.44
C ALA A 54 -4.50 -10.08 0.38
N ALA A 55 -3.40 -9.32 0.24
CA ALA A 55 -2.18 -9.56 1.00
C ALA A 55 -2.36 -9.37 2.53
N ILE A 56 -3.29 -8.50 2.94
CA ILE A 56 -3.68 -8.32 4.34
C ILE A 56 -4.48 -9.54 4.83
N GLU A 57 -5.43 -10.01 4.04
CA GLU A 57 -6.28 -11.17 4.37
C GLU A 57 -5.46 -12.45 4.50
N ASP A 58 -4.59 -12.74 3.53
CA ASP A 58 -3.69 -13.91 3.55
C ASP A 58 -2.86 -13.97 4.84
N LEU A 59 -2.31 -12.82 5.26
CA LEU A 59 -1.49 -12.75 6.48
C LEU A 59 -2.31 -12.84 7.77
N GLN A 60 -3.58 -12.40 7.76
CA GLN A 60 -4.48 -12.58 8.89
C GLN A 60 -4.87 -14.04 9.06
N ASP A 61 -5.15 -14.74 7.95
CA ASP A 61 -5.48 -16.17 7.94
C ASP A 61 -4.31 -17.02 8.44
N GLU A 62 -3.08 -16.64 8.10
CA GLU A 62 -1.86 -17.28 8.62
C GLU A 62 -1.54 -16.91 10.09
N SER A 63 -2.39 -16.12 10.75
CA SER A 63 -2.15 -15.61 12.13
C SER A 63 -0.82 -14.84 12.27
N ILE A 64 -0.31 -14.27 11.17
CA ILE A 64 0.94 -13.51 11.16
C ILE A 64 0.65 -12.09 11.65
N THR A 65 1.02 -11.83 12.89
CA THR A 65 0.88 -10.50 13.53
C THR A 65 2.13 -9.62 13.39
N GLN A 66 3.16 -10.09 12.68
CA GLN A 66 4.40 -9.36 12.50
C GLN A 66 4.24 -8.21 11.49
N TRP A 67 4.12 -6.99 11.99
CA TRP A 67 3.92 -5.78 11.17
C TRP A 67 5.00 -5.55 10.13
N ASN A 68 6.24 -5.95 10.41
CA ASN A 68 7.33 -5.83 9.44
C ASN A 68 7.08 -6.73 8.22
N ARG A 69 6.52 -7.93 8.42
CA ARG A 69 6.13 -8.83 7.33
C ARG A 69 4.96 -8.26 6.53
N LEU A 70 3.94 -7.73 7.20
CA LEU A 70 2.82 -7.08 6.53
C LEU A 70 3.28 -5.91 5.65
N LYS A 71 4.07 -5.00 6.23
CA LYS A 71 4.61 -3.86 5.48
C LYS A 71 5.53 -4.30 4.34
N GLN A 72 6.22 -5.43 4.45
CA GLN A 72 7.04 -5.99 3.37
C GLN A 72 6.16 -6.57 2.26
N ALA A 73 5.20 -7.44 2.61
CA ALA A 73 4.28 -8.07 1.67
C ALA A 73 3.51 -7.04 0.85
N LEU A 74 3.04 -5.97 1.49
CA LEU A 74 2.37 -4.85 0.82
C LEU A 74 3.28 -4.16 -0.21
N ARG A 75 4.52 -3.85 0.16
CA ARG A 75 5.48 -3.22 -0.77
C ARG A 75 5.82 -4.11 -1.95
N GLU A 76 6.04 -5.40 -1.70
CA GLU A 76 6.41 -6.36 -2.75
C GLU A 76 5.26 -6.62 -3.73
N SER A 77 4.06 -6.84 -3.21
CA SER A 77 2.87 -7.17 -4.01
C SER A 77 2.45 -6.00 -4.89
N ILE A 78 2.30 -4.81 -4.28
CA ILE A 78 1.95 -3.59 -5.01
C ILE A 78 3.09 -3.18 -5.95
N GLY A 79 4.35 -3.22 -5.49
CA GLY A 79 5.50 -2.84 -6.30
C GLY A 79 5.66 -3.70 -7.55
N ARG A 80 5.40 -5.01 -7.44
CA ARG A 80 5.40 -5.94 -8.58
C ARG A 80 4.31 -5.61 -9.58
N TYR A 81 3.09 -5.36 -9.10
CA TYR A 81 1.96 -4.97 -9.94
C TYR A 81 2.22 -3.65 -10.69
N LEU A 82 2.61 -2.60 -9.95
CA LEU A 82 2.86 -1.29 -10.53
C LEU A 82 3.99 -1.34 -11.55
N TYR A 83 5.08 -2.08 -11.28
CA TYR A 83 6.15 -2.27 -12.25
C TYR A 83 5.69 -3.04 -13.50
N ALA A 84 4.88 -4.10 -13.33
CA ALA A 84 4.37 -4.88 -14.46
C ALA A 84 3.53 -4.01 -15.41
N LYS A 85 2.68 -3.14 -14.86
CA LYS A 85 1.76 -2.28 -15.62
C LYS A 85 2.41 -1.01 -16.16
N THR A 86 3.27 -0.35 -15.39
CA THR A 86 3.77 0.99 -15.71
C THR A 86 5.25 1.04 -16.08
N LYS A 87 6.00 -0.05 -15.83
CA LYS A 87 7.48 -0.11 -15.90
C LYS A 87 8.20 0.88 -14.98
N ARG A 88 7.48 1.48 -14.03
CA ARG A 88 8.03 2.37 -13.00
C ARG A 88 8.03 1.68 -11.64
N ARG A 89 8.91 2.13 -10.74
CA ARG A 89 9.04 1.61 -9.37
C ARG A 89 8.80 2.74 -8.36
N PRO A 90 7.53 3.09 -8.08
CA PRO A 90 7.24 4.11 -7.08
C PRO A 90 7.70 3.64 -5.70
N MET A 91 8.06 4.59 -4.84
CA MET A 91 8.21 4.29 -3.43
C MET A 91 6.83 3.97 -2.85
N ILE A 92 6.75 2.90 -2.08
CA ILE A 92 5.53 2.48 -1.37
C ILE A 92 5.81 2.61 0.11
N LEU A 93 5.07 3.48 0.78
CA LEU A 93 5.16 3.71 2.22
C LEU A 93 3.87 3.26 2.91
N PRO A 94 3.82 2.03 3.46
CA PRO A 94 2.71 1.57 4.27
C PRO A 94 2.73 2.23 5.65
N ILE A 95 1.66 2.94 5.97
CA ILE A 95 1.40 3.54 7.29
C ILE A 95 0.31 2.71 7.96
N ILE A 96 0.58 2.24 9.18
CA ILE A 96 -0.41 1.52 10.00
C ILE A 96 -0.80 2.46 11.12
N MET A 97 -2.09 2.80 11.21
CA MET A 97 -2.65 3.64 12.26
C MET A 97 -3.49 2.78 13.20
N ASP A 98 -3.25 2.91 14.49
CA ASP A 98 -4.08 2.31 15.52
C ASP A 98 -5.16 3.31 15.93
N VAL A 99 -6.43 2.95 15.71
CA VAL A 99 -7.61 3.72 16.14
C VAL A 99 -8.32 3.06 17.30
#